data_AF-A0A0L9UEJ9-F1
#
_entry.id   AF-A0A0L9UEJ9-F1
#
_cell.length_a   1.000
_cell.length_b   1.000
_cell.length_c   1.000
_cell.angle_alpha   90.00
_cell.angle_beta   90.00
_cell.angle_gamma   90.00
#
_symmetry.space_group_name_H-M   'P 1'
#
loop_
_entity.id
_entity.type
_entity.pdbx_description
1 polymer ?
#
loop_
_entity_poly.entity_id
_entity_poly.type
_entity_poly.pdbx_seq_one_letter_code
_entity_poly.pdbx_strand_id
1 'polypeptide(L)' 'MSQYCIYEVIGLGGYSTIYRGQKKNTKNTDEYFAVKKVHKSQEPEVLEEFATD' A
#
# COMPACT_ATOMS: atom_id res chain seq x y z
N MET A 1 7.14 -2.52 3.29
CA MET A 1 5.95 -3.22 3.88
C MET A 1 6.15 -3.71 5.31
N SER A 2 7.35 -3.64 5.90
CA SER A 2 7.60 -4.20 7.25
C SER A 2 6.73 -3.60 8.37
N GLN A 3 6.26 -2.35 8.19
CA GLN A 3 5.44 -1.61 9.16
C GLN A 3 3.96 -2.00 9.17
N TYR A 4 3.48 -2.76 8.18
CA TYR A 4 2.07 -3.16 8.08
C TYR A 4 1.94 -4.69 8.15
N CYS A 5 0.92 -5.17 8.85
CA CYS A 5 0.40 -6.52 8.66
C CYS A 5 -0.48 -6.47 7.40
N ILE A 6 -0.25 -7.37 6.45
CA ILE A 6 -0.97 -7.42 5.17
C ILE A 6 -1.95 -8.60 5.22
N TYR A 7 -3.20 -8.33 4.87
CA TYR A 7 -4.27 -9.33 4.86
C TYR A 7 -4.64 -9.67 3.40
N GLU A 8 -5.93 -9.59 3.05
CA GLU A 8 -6.47 -9.91 1.73
C GLU A 8 -6.16 -8.85 0.67
N VAL A 9 -6.17 -9.30 -0.59
CA VAL A 9 -6.22 -8.42 -1.76
C VAL A 9 -7.62 -7.82 -1.83
N ILE A 10 -7.69 -6.50 -1.93
CA ILE A 10 -8.94 -5.75 -2.08
C ILE A 10 -9.03 -5.04 -3.44
N GLY A 11 -7.95 -5.01 -4.22
CA GLY A 11 -7.95 -4.42 -5.55
C GLY A 11 -6.75 -4.83 -6.40
N LEU A 12 -6.97 -4.85 -7.71
CA LEU A 12 -5.94 -5.12 -8.71
C LEU A 12 -5.93 -3.96 -9.71
N GLY A 13 -4.74 -3.44 -10.00
CA GLY A 13 -4.47 -2.53 -11.11
C GLY A 13 -3.48 -3.17 -12.07
N GLY A 14 -3.32 -2.61 -13.27
CA GLY A 14 -2.47 -3.19 -14.32
C GLY A 14 -1.04 -3.52 -13.85
N TYR A 15 -0.46 -2.66 -13.01
CA TYR A 15 0.88 -2.83 -12.44
C TYR A 15 0.89 -2.75 -10.90
N SER A 16 -0.26 -2.93 -10.26
CA SER A 16 -0.34 -2.83 -8.79
C SER A 16 -1.33 -3.80 -8.16
N THR A 17 -1.09 -4.11 -6.89
CA THR A 17 -1.99 -4.89 -6.05
C THR A 17 -2.27 -4.09 -4.79
N ILE A 18 -3.54 -3.90 -4.46
CA ILE A 18 -3.97 -3.21 -3.25
C ILE A 18 -4.42 -4.25 -2.23
N TYR A 19 -3.84 -4.16 -1.05
CA TYR A 19 -4.16 -5.02 0.07
C TYR A 19 -4.86 -4.24 1.17
N ARG A 20 -5.71 -4.93 1.94
CA ARG A 20 -6.08 -4.46 3.26
C ARG A 20 -4.89 -4.67 4.19
N GLY A 21 -4.48 -3.62 4.89
CA GLY A 21 -3.38 -3.70 5.86
C GLY A 21 -3.72 -3.02 7.17
N GLN A 22 -2.99 -3.39 8.21
CA GLN A 22 -3.04 -2.73 9.51
C GLN A 22 -1.63 -2.34 9.93
N LYS A 23 -1.47 -1.11 10.43
CA LYS A 23 -0.17 -0.63 10.89
C LYS A 23 0.20 -1.37 12.17
N LYS A 24 1.42 -1.91 12.22
CA LYS A 24 1.94 -2.59 13.40
C LYS A 24 2.21 -1.58 14.50
N ASN A 25 2.07 -2.01 15.75
CA ASN A 25 2.35 -1.21 16.95
C ASN A 25 1.51 0.08 17.09
N THR A 26 0.33 0.15 16.48
CA THR A 26 -0.62 1.22 16.79
C THR A 26 -1.35 0.89 18.09
N LYS A 27 -1.78 1.93 18.81
CA LYS A 27 -2.67 1.78 19.97
C LYS A 27 -4.11 1.45 19.56
N ASN A 28 -4.43 1.59 18.28
CA ASN A 28 -5.78 1.40 17.74
C ASN A 28 -5.77 0.24 16.74
N THR A 29 -6.22 -0.92 17.20
CA THR A 29 -6.20 -2.21 16.49
C THR A 29 -7.39 -2.40 15.54
N ASP A 30 -8.26 -1.41 15.40
CA ASP A 30 -9.43 -1.47 14.51
C ASP A 30 -9.29 -0.58 13.28
N GLU A 31 -8.14 0.09 13.13
CA GLU A 31 -7.83 0.91 11.98
C GLU A 31 -7.21 0.07 10.86
N TYR A 32 -7.74 0.24 9.64
CA TYR A 32 -7.29 -0.46 8.45
C TYR A 32 -6.94 0.54 7.35
N PHE A 33 -5.94 0.18 6.54
CA PHE A 33 -5.38 1.00 5.48
C PHE A 33 -5.36 0.23 4.17
N ALA A 34 -5.49 0.94 3.04
CA ALA A 34 -5.18 0.40 1.73
C ALA A 34 -3.65 0.47 1.50
N VAL A 35 -3.01 -0.69 1.30
CA VAL A 35 -1.58 -0.77 1.02
C VAL A 35 -1.39 -1.12 -0.45
N LYS A 36 -1.00 -0.13 -1.27
CA LYS A 36 -0.72 -0.28 -2.70
C LYS A 36 0.71 -0.81 -2.88
N LYS A 37 0.84 -2.00 -3.44
CA LYS A 37 2.12 -2.54 -3.96
C LYS A 37 2.19 -2.26 -5.45
N VAL A 38 3.19 -1.53 -5.89
CA VAL A 38 3.42 -1.25 -7.31
C VAL A 38 4.60 -2.07 -7.82
N HIS A 39 4.53 -2.54 -9.07
CA HIS A 39 5.65 -3.19 -9.73
C HIS A 39 6.82 -2.22 -9.90
N LYS A 40 8.06 -2.70 -9.73
CA LYS A 40 9.26 -1.85 -9.74
C LYS A 40 9.44 -1.08 -11.05
N SER A 41 8.93 -1.60 -12.17
CA SER A 41 8.99 -0.91 -13.47
C SER A 41 8.19 0.41 -13.53
N GLN A 42 7.37 0.70 -12.52
CA GLN A 42 6.59 1.95 -12.44
C GLN A 42 7.18 2.91 -11.40
N GLU A 43 8.38 2.67 -10.91
CA GLU A 43 9.08 3.58 -9.98
C GLU A 43 9.10 5.05 -10.46
N PRO A 44 9.32 5.38 -11.75
CA PRO A 44 9.26 6.76 -12.21
C PRO A 44 7.88 7.42 -12.06
N GLU A 45 6.82 6.73 -12.45
CA GLU A 45 5.43 7.21 -12.34
C GLU A 45 5.00 7.34 -10.87
N VAL A 46 5.45 6.40 -10.03
CA VAL A 46 5.20 6.45 -8.59
C VAL A 46 5.90 7.67 -7.96
N LEU A 47 7.13 7.98 -8.36
CA LEU A 47 7.83 9.17 -7.86
C LEU A 47 7.13 10.46 -8.28
N GLU A 48 6.56 10.53 -9.48
CA GLU A 48 5.75 11.67 -9.93
C GLU A 48 4.44 11.81 -9.14
N GLU A 49 3.75 10.69 -8.89
CA GLU A 49 2.53 10.64 -8.06
C GLU A 49 2.80 11.19 -6.63
N PHE A 50 3.98 10.93 -6.07
CA PHE A 50 4.37 11.42 -4.73
C PHE A 50 5.05 12.79 -4.69
N ALA A 51 5.65 13.26 -5.79
CA ALA A 51 6.38 14.53 -5.83
C ALA A 51 5.47 15.76 -6.02
N THR A 52 4.18 15.55 -6.33
CA THR A 52 3.26 16.61 -6.74
C THR A 52 2.25 17.01 -5.64
N ASP A 53 2.53 16.70 -4.37
CA ASP A 53 1.77 17.14 -3.19
C ASP A 53 2.51 18.25 -2.42
#